data_AF-R6DJY0-F1
#
_entry.id   AF-R6DJY0-F1
#
_cell.length_a   1.000
_cell.length_b   1.000
_cell.length_c   1.000
_cell.angle_alpha   90.00
_cell.angle_beta   90.00
_cell.angle_gamma   90.00
#
_symmetry.space_group_name_H-M   'P 1'
#
loop_
_entity.id
_entity.type
_entity.pdbx_description
1 polymer ?
#
loop_
_entity_poly.entity_id
_entity_poly.type
_entity_poly.pdbx_seq_one_letter_code
_entity_poly.pdbx_strand_id
1 'polypeptide(L)' 'MLLEKYGASEIYAQVTSKYAVAYLENKSVKLTYEKKTDHIINRLGTDMCPVEEAVLNVNDADDGENLIKDTIKSMMKG' A
#
# COMPACT_ATOMS: atom_id res chain seq x y z
N MET A 1 -3.64 -3.12 -2.53
CA MET A 1 -3.93 -2.66 -3.90
C MET A 1 -3.27 -3.54 -4.97
N LEU A 2 -1.97 -3.44 -5.24
CA LEU A 2 -1.35 -4.20 -6.36
C LEU A 2 -1.55 -5.72 -6.30
N LEU A 3 -1.37 -6.34 -5.13
CA LEU A 3 -1.60 -7.79 -4.98
C LEU A 3 -3.04 -8.18 -5.31
N GLU A 4 -4.01 -7.38 -4.88
CA GLU A 4 -5.42 -7.59 -5.21
C GLU A 4 -5.69 -7.38 -6.70
N LYS A 5 -5.14 -6.32 -7.31
CA LYS A 5 -5.24 -6.07 -8.75
C LYS A 5 -4.77 -7.25 -9.60
N TYR A 6 -3.64 -7.85 -9.23
CA TYR A 6 -3.07 -8.98 -9.97
C TYR A 6 -3.65 -10.34 -9.56
N GLY A 7 -4.77 -10.35 -8.83
CA GLY A 7 -5.55 -11.55 -8.59
C GLY A 7 -5.07 -12.41 -7.41
N ALA A 8 -4.36 -11.84 -6.44
CA ALA A 8 -4.05 -12.57 -5.21
C ALA A 8 -5.34 -12.83 -4.42
N SER A 9 -5.65 -14.10 -4.17
CA SER A 9 -6.82 -14.51 -3.38
C SER A 9 -6.62 -14.27 -1.88
N GLU A 10 -5.40 -14.45 -1.39
CA GLU A 10 -5.03 -14.24 0.02
C GLU A 10 -3.68 -13.52 0.11
N ILE A 11 -3.54 -12.62 1.08
CA ILE A 11 -2.33 -11.84 1.35
C ILE A 11 -1.92 -12.10 2.80
N TYR A 12 -0.66 -12.47 3.00
CA TYR A 12 -0.02 -12.50 4.32
C TYR A 12 0.97 -11.35 4.44
N ALA A 13 0.89 -10.59 5.54
CA ALA A 13 1.82 -9.51 5.83
C ALA A 13 2.32 -9.60 7.28
N GLN A 14 3.64 -9.69 7.49
CA GLN A 14 4.19 -9.60 8.85
C GLN A 14 3.79 -8.26 9.50
N VAL A 15 3.89 -7.15 8.76
CA VAL A 15 3.44 -5.83 9.19
C VAL A 15 2.55 -5.23 8.11
N THR A 16 1.40 -4.67 8.50
CA THR A 16 0.47 -3.96 7.62
C THR A 16 0.06 -2.62 8.24
N SER A 17 -0.37 -1.66 7.41
CA SER A 17 -0.93 -0.40 7.89
C SER A 17 -2.46 -0.47 8.04
N LYS A 18 -3.04 0.43 8.83
CA LYS A 18 -4.50 0.57 8.92
C LYS A 18 -5.14 0.89 7.57
N TYR A 19 -4.44 1.60 6.69
CA TYR A 19 -4.93 1.95 5.35
C TYR A 19 -5.03 0.73 4.44
N ALA A 20 -4.03 -0.16 4.47
CA ALA A 20 -4.08 -1.41 3.73
C ALA A 20 -5.21 -2.33 4.21
N VAL A 21 -5.46 -2.38 5.52
CA VAL A 21 -6.61 -3.12 6.09
C VAL A 21 -7.93 -2.53 5.61
N ALA A 22 -8.12 -1.21 5.74
CA ALA A 22 -9.35 -0.54 5.32
C ALA A 22 -9.62 -0.68 3.81
N TYR A 23 -8.57 -0.60 2.98
CA TYR A 23 -8.68 -0.82 1.54
C TYR A 23 -9.20 -2.22 1.19
N LEU A 24 -8.77 -3.25 1.94
CA LEU A 24 -9.15 -4.64 1.67
C LEU A 24 -10.44 -5.09 2.38
N GLU A 25 -10.95 -4.34 3.35
CA GLU A 25 -12.11 -4.72 4.17
C GLU A 25 -13.37 -5.01 3.34
N ASN A 26 -13.56 -4.28 2.25
CA ASN A 26 -14.71 -4.42 1.34
C ASN A 26 -14.39 -5.21 0.06
N LYS A 27 -13.25 -5.90 0.02
CA LYS A 27 -12.78 -6.65 -1.16
C LYS A 27 -12.77 -8.15 -0.87
N SER A 28 -12.86 -8.96 -1.92
CA SER A 28 -12.86 -10.42 -1.82
C SER A 28 -11.49 -11.03 -1.44
N VAL A 29 -10.48 -10.20 -1.21
CA VAL A 29 -9.12 -10.63 -0.89
C VAL A 29 -8.93 -10.70 0.62
N LYS A 30 -8.57 -11.88 1.12
CA LYS A 30 -8.35 -12.08 2.55
C LYS A 30 -6.95 -11.58 2.94
N LEU A 31 -6.89 -10.68 3.92
CA LEU A 31 -5.64 -10.21 4.50
C LEU A 31 -5.42 -10.84 5.88
N THR A 32 -4.28 -11.51 6.06
CA THR A 32 -3.79 -11.99 7.37
C THR A 32 -2.52 -11.24 7.74
N TYR A 33 -2.37 -10.83 8.99
CA TYR A 33 -1.18 -10.10 9.44
C TYR A 33 -0.77 -10.39 10.89
N GLU A 34 0.52 -10.23 11.20
CA GLU A 34 1.01 -10.33 12.59
C GLU A 34 0.87 -8.99 13.33
N LYS A 35 1.20 -7.87 12.68
CA LYS A 35 1.18 -6.53 13.27
C LYS A 35 0.47 -5.52 12.39
N LYS A 36 -0.47 -4.76 12.99
CA LYS A 36 -1.09 -3.57 12.39
C LYS A 36 -0.44 -2.30 12.95
N THR A 37 -0.10 -1.36 12.08
CA THR A 37 0.45 -0.02 12.43
C THR A 37 -0.41 1.10 11.86
N ASP A 38 -0.21 2.33 12.32
CA ASP A 38 -0.90 3.51 11.78
C ASP A 38 -0.51 3.81 10.34
N HIS A 39 0.77 3.63 9.99
CA HIS A 39 1.32 3.79 8.64
C HIS A 39 2.69 3.10 8.55
N ILE A 40 3.14 2.82 7.33
CA ILE A 40 4.52 2.38 7.05
C ILE A 40 5.41 3.62 6.94
N ILE A 41 6.49 3.60 7.72
CA ILE A 41 7.50 4.67 7.70
C ILE A 41 8.45 4.49 6.51
N ASN A 42 9.04 5.59 6.06
CA ASN A 42 10.05 5.57 5.01
C ASN A 42 11.34 4.88 5.51
N ARG A 43 12.23 4.53 4.58
CA ARG A 43 13.50 3.84 4.89
C ARG A 43 14.42 4.65 5.82
N LEU A 44 14.32 5.98 5.80
CA LEU A 44 15.10 6.87 6.66
C LEU A 44 14.51 6.95 8.09
N GLY A 45 13.31 6.43 8.30
CA GLY A 45 12.59 6.46 9.58
C GLY A 45 12.12 7.85 9.99
N THR A 46 12.02 8.80 9.07
CA THR A 46 11.65 10.20 9.40
C THR A 46 10.16 10.44 9.32
N ASP A 47 9.51 9.93 8.27
CA ASP A 47 8.14 10.24 7.90
C ASP A 47 7.46 9.03 7.25
N MET A 48 6.22 9.20 6.78
CA MET A 48 5.50 8.19 6.02
C MET A 48 6.27 7.78 4.75
N CYS A 49 6.15 6.52 4.37
CA CYS A 49 6.67 6.03 3.09
C CYS A 49 6.01 6.82 1.93
N PRO A 50 6.78 7.43 1.01
CA PRO A 50 6.23 8.22 -0.10
C PRO A 50 5.23 7.44 -0.95
N VAL A 51 5.45 6.13 -1.10
CA VAL A 51 4.56 5.25 -1.86
C VAL A 51 3.21 5.06 -1.16
N GLU A 52 3.20 4.95 0.17
CA GLU A 52 1.96 4.83 0.93
C GLU A 52 1.20 6.15 0.98
N GLU A 53 1.90 7.26 1.19
CA GLU A 53 1.31 8.60 1.17
C GLU A 53 0.63 8.90 -0.16
N ALA A 54 1.27 8.56 -1.28
CA ALA A 54 0.74 8.82 -2.62
C ALA A 54 -0.61 8.12 -2.89
N VAL A 55 -0.90 7.01 -2.23
CA VAL A 55 -2.12 6.21 -2.46
C VAL A 55 -3.12 6.28 -1.30
N LEU A 56 -2.89 7.13 -0.31
CA LEU A 56 -3.66 7.17 0.94
C LEU A 56 -5.18 7.31 0.75
N ASN A 57 -5.59 8.08 -0.27
CA ASN A 57 -6.98 8.38 -0.58
C ASN A 57 -7.45 7.74 -1.91
N VAL A 58 -6.72 6.73 -2.39
CA VAL A 58 -6.97 6.09 -3.68
C VAL A 58 -7.64 4.75 -3.46
N ASN A 59 -8.84 4.58 -4.03
CA ASN A 59 -9.62 3.34 -3.89
C ASN A 59 -9.63 2.49 -5.17
N ASP A 60 -9.21 3.06 -6.30
CA ASP A 60 -9.07 2.37 -7.57
C ASP A 60 -7.64 1.83 -7.76
N ALA A 61 -7.52 0.58 -8.19
CA ALA A 61 -6.22 -0.09 -8.26
C ALA A 61 -5.42 0.28 -9.51
N ASP A 62 -6.07 0.73 -10.58
CA ASP A 62 -5.41 1.24 -11.78
C ASP A 62 -4.83 2.62 -11.53
N ASP A 63 -5.59 3.52 -10.92
CA ASP A 63 -5.13 4.85 -10.51
C ASP A 63 -3.95 4.75 -9.53
N GLY A 64 -4.05 3.87 -8.53
CA GLY A 64 -2.98 3.72 -7.56
C GLY A 64 -1.72 3.09 -8.15
N GLU A 65 -1.81 2.17 -9.11
CA GLU A 65 -0.61 1.67 -9.81
C GLU A 65 0.11 2.79 -10.56
N ASN A 66 -0.64 3.67 -11.23
CA ASN A 66 -0.06 4.81 -11.94
C ASN A 66 0.65 5.77 -10.98
N LEU A 67 0.02 6.10 -9.85
CA LEU A 67 0.62 6.94 -8.82
C LEU A 67 1.87 6.32 -8.21
N ILE A 68 1.84 5.02 -7.90
CA ILE A 68 3.02 4.30 -7.38
C ILE A 68 4.18 4.39 -8.39
N LYS A 69 3.91 4.16 -9.68
CA LYS A 69 4.94 4.26 -10.73
C LYS A 69 5.53 5.66 -10.81
N ASP A 70 4.70 6.69 -10.75
CA ASP A 70 5.17 8.07 -10.84
C ASP A 70 5.93 8.53 -9.59
N THR A 71 5.51 8.09 -8.40
CA THR A 71 6.26 8.30 -7.16
C THR A 71 7.62 7.61 -7.20
N ILE A 72 7.70 6.37 -7.68
CA ILE A 72 9.00 5.68 -7.83
C ILE A 72 9.89 6.43 -8.83
N LYS A 73 9.36 6.85 -9.98
CA LYS A 73 10.12 7.62 -10.97
C LYS A 73 10.64 8.95 -10.40
N SER A 74 9.87 9.64 -9.56
CA SER A 74 10.32 10.90 -8.95
C SER A 74 11.45 10.67 -7.95
N MET A 75 11.39 9.56 -7.19
CA MET A 75 12.44 9.16 -6.25
C MET A 75 13.74 8.71 -6.94
N MET A 76 13.66 8.14 -8.15
CA MET A 76 14.82 7.70 -8.93
C MET A 76 15.55 8.83 -9.69
N LYS A 77 14.98 10.03 -9.73
CA LYS A 77 15.56 11.19 -10.43
C LYS A 77 16.54 12.00 -9.56
N GLY A 78 16.79 11.57 -8.33
CA GLY A 78 17.82 12.12 -7.43
C GLY A 78 19.07 11.26 -7.41
#